data_AF-A0A5Q2THT4-F1
#
_entry.id   AF-A0A5Q2THT4-F1
#
_cell.length_a   1.000
_cell.length_b   1.000
_cell.length_c   1.000
_cell.angle_alpha   90.00
_cell.angle_beta   90.00
_cell.angle_gamma   90.00
#
_symmetry.space_group_name_H-M   'P 1'
#
loop_
_entity.id
_entity.type
_entity.pdbx_description
1 polymer ?
#
loop_
_entity_poly.entity_id
_entity_poly.type
_entity_poly.pdbx_seq_one_letter_code
_entity_poly.pdbx_strand_id
1 'polypeptide(L)'
;MFLWKISKTLLMITLLSGALMSSFTMVSNVTAQEVFSSLADESNDSLDIGYQQDREIVAKKKFVKHRNNRVTYISSEEITGPSTLEETLDLDQYEKHNVVATGYTAGVESTGKTPDHPAYGVTYSGVKVTRDLYSTIAADLNVFPIGTILYIPDYGYGIVADKGGAIKGNKIDLYYPTVNDVYEKWGKKAVDVYVIEYGTGQLTEEVLVSLNNTESLQVFRHQYKAE
;
A
#
# COMPACT_ATOMS: atom_id res chain seq x y z
N MET A 1 -26.80 52.05 -28.95
CA MET A 1 -26.46 51.48 -27.62
C MET A 1 -27.14 50.12 -27.33
N PHE A 2 -28.35 49.88 -27.83
CA PHE A 2 -29.11 48.64 -27.56
C PHE A 2 -28.55 47.40 -28.29
N LEU A 3 -28.21 47.52 -29.58
CA LEU A 3 -27.63 46.44 -30.40
C LEU A 3 -26.29 45.91 -29.86
N TRP A 4 -25.44 46.78 -29.30
CA TRP A 4 -24.16 46.37 -28.73
C TRP A 4 -24.33 45.57 -27.42
N LYS A 5 -25.34 45.90 -26.61
CA LYS A 5 -25.67 45.10 -25.43
C LYS A 5 -26.17 43.72 -25.81
N ILE A 6 -27.05 43.62 -26.81
CA ILE A 6 -27.57 42.33 -27.30
C ILE A 6 -26.44 41.46 -27.85
N SER A 7 -25.54 42.03 -28.65
CA SER A 7 -24.37 41.30 -29.20
C SER A 7 -23.45 40.75 -28.10
N LYS A 8 -23.17 41.53 -27.05
CA LYS A 8 -22.38 41.07 -25.90
C LYS A 8 -23.06 39.95 -25.13
N THR A 9 -24.37 40.04 -24.91
CA THR A 9 -25.13 38.99 -24.22
C THR A 9 -25.12 37.69 -25.04
N LEU A 10 -25.29 37.79 -26.37
CA LEU A 10 -25.24 36.62 -27.26
C LEU A 10 -23.87 35.94 -27.20
N LEU A 11 -22.78 36.73 -27.24
CA LEU A 11 -21.42 36.22 -27.15
C LEU A 11 -21.12 35.55 -25.79
N MET A 12 -21.69 36.08 -24.70
CA MET A 12 -21.50 35.46 -23.38
C MET A 12 -22.26 34.13 -23.25
N ILE A 13 -23.47 34.05 -23.83
CA ILE A 13 -24.27 32.82 -23.82
C ILE A 13 -23.60 31.73 -24.66
N THR A 14 -23.04 32.06 -25.82
CA THR A 14 -22.32 31.07 -26.65
C THR A 14 -21.08 30.53 -25.93
N LEU A 15 -20.30 31.40 -25.28
CA LEU A 15 -19.15 30.99 -24.47
C LEU A 15 -19.55 30.11 -23.28
N LEU A 16 -20.63 30.46 -22.58
CA LEU A 16 -21.14 29.67 -21.45
C LEU A 16 -21.64 28.29 -21.90
N SER A 17 -22.37 28.23 -23.01
CA SER A 17 -22.87 26.96 -23.56
C SER A 17 -21.71 26.05 -24.01
N GLY A 18 -20.64 26.62 -24.58
CA GLY A 18 -19.43 25.86 -24.92
C GLY A 18 -18.72 25.27 -23.69
N ALA A 19 -18.58 26.06 -22.62
CA ALA A 19 -17.96 25.62 -21.37
C ALA A 19 -18.77 24.52 -20.65
N LEU A 20 -20.11 24.60 -20.71
CA LEU A 20 -20.99 23.56 -20.17
C LEU A 20 -20.87 22.25 -20.97
N MET A 21 -20.81 22.35 -22.30
CA MET A 21 -20.66 21.16 -23.15
C MET A 21 -19.33 20.44 -22.90
N SER A 22 -18.22 21.19 -22.78
CA SER A 22 -16.91 20.57 -22.51
C SER A 22 -16.85 19.92 -21.12
N SER A 23 -17.51 20.53 -20.13
CA SER A 23 -17.59 19.96 -18.78
C SER A 23 -18.45 18.71 -18.75
N PHE A 24 -19.55 18.68 -19.51
CA PHE A 24 -20.43 17.52 -19.63
C PHE A 24 -19.71 16.33 -20.28
N THR A 25 -18.93 16.54 -21.35
CA THR A 25 -18.18 15.46 -22.00
C THR A 25 -17.08 14.89 -21.09
N MET A 26 -16.44 15.73 -20.27
CA MET A 26 -15.41 15.28 -19.31
C MET A 26 -16.00 14.46 -18.16
N VAL A 27 -17.19 14.82 -17.64
CA VAL A 27 -17.80 14.15 -16.48
C VAL A 27 -18.55 12.87 -16.87
N SER A 28 -19.21 12.85 -18.04
CA SER A 28 -20.08 11.73 -18.41
C SER A 28 -19.38 10.63 -19.21
N ASN A 29 -18.21 10.90 -19.82
CA ASN A 29 -17.52 9.98 -20.74
C ASN A 29 -18.45 9.37 -21.82
N VAL A 30 -19.55 10.07 -22.14
CA VAL A 30 -20.58 9.68 -23.10
C VAL A 30 -20.57 10.69 -24.23
N THR A 31 -20.61 10.20 -25.46
CA THR A 31 -20.53 11.04 -26.65
C THR A 31 -21.90 11.59 -27.05
N ALA A 32 -21.95 12.79 -27.65
CA ALA A 32 -23.19 13.40 -28.13
C ALA A 32 -23.96 12.53 -29.15
N GLN A 33 -23.23 11.63 -29.83
CA GLN A 33 -23.78 10.67 -30.79
C GLN A 33 -24.66 9.61 -30.12
N GLU A 34 -24.30 9.14 -28.92
CA GLU A 34 -25.04 8.11 -28.15
C GLU A 34 -26.36 8.66 -27.57
N VAL A 35 -26.34 9.92 -27.12
CA VAL A 35 -27.54 10.61 -26.64
C VAL A 35 -28.54 10.80 -27.78
N PHE A 36 -28.06 11.19 -28.96
CA PHE A 36 -28.93 11.41 -30.13
C PHE A 36 -29.54 10.11 -30.65
N SER A 37 -28.79 8.99 -30.63
CA SER A 37 -29.36 7.67 -30.96
C SER A 37 -30.45 7.22 -29.98
N SER A 38 -30.31 7.54 -28.69
CA SER A 38 -31.33 7.20 -27.68
C SER A 38 -32.64 7.98 -27.83
N LEU A 39 -32.58 9.17 -28.42
CA LEU A 39 -33.75 10.02 -28.69
C LEU A 39 -34.41 9.69 -30.04
N ALA A 40 -33.66 9.13 -30.99
CA ALA A 40 -34.19 8.69 -32.27
C ALA A 40 -34.98 7.36 -32.17
N ASP A 41 -34.72 6.55 -31.14
CA ASP A 41 -35.38 5.26 -30.92
C ASP A 41 -36.79 5.36 -30.29
N GLU A 42 -37.28 6.58 -30.02
CA GLU A 42 -38.62 6.83 -29.47
C GLU A 42 -39.71 6.88 -30.56
N SER A 43 -39.67 5.95 -31.52
CA SER A 43 -40.73 5.80 -32.52
C SER A 43 -40.96 4.35 -32.90
N ASN A 44 -41.69 3.62 -32.06
CA ASN A 44 -42.66 2.58 -32.43
C ASN A 44 -43.08 1.79 -31.19
N ASP A 45 -44.16 2.22 -30.53
CA ASP A 45 -45.19 1.26 -30.15
C ASP A 45 -46.55 1.96 -29.98
N SER A 46 -47.55 1.40 -30.63
CA SER A 46 -48.89 1.98 -30.83
C SER A 46 -49.72 2.00 -29.55
N LEU A 47 -50.30 3.17 -29.24
CA LEU A 47 -51.35 3.38 -28.25
C LEU A 47 -52.72 3.06 -28.86
N ASP A 48 -53.42 2.05 -28.33
CA ASP A 48 -54.87 1.92 -28.44
C ASP A 48 -55.50 2.25 -27.08
N ILE A 49 -56.33 3.31 -27.05
CA ILE A 49 -57.03 3.81 -25.86
C ILE A 49 -58.53 3.62 -26.09
N GLY A 50 -59.11 2.65 -25.38
CA GLY A 50 -60.55 2.42 -25.29
C GLY A 50 -61.12 2.80 -23.93
N TYR A 51 -61.82 3.93 -23.90
CA TYR A 51 -62.87 4.40 -22.97
C TYR A 51 -62.60 4.67 -21.47
N GLN A 52 -63.03 5.87 -21.11
CA GLN A 52 -62.91 6.60 -19.86
C GLN A 52 -64.15 6.38 -18.97
N GLN A 53 -63.96 6.17 -17.66
CA GLN A 53 -64.91 6.63 -16.64
C GLN A 53 -64.18 7.02 -15.35
N ASP A 54 -64.61 8.14 -14.79
CA ASP A 54 -63.93 9.01 -13.84
C ASP A 54 -63.70 8.46 -12.42
N ARG A 55 -62.50 8.80 -11.92
CA ARG A 55 -62.07 9.20 -10.56
C ARG A 55 -62.37 8.32 -9.34
N GLU A 56 -61.29 7.86 -8.69
CA GLU A 56 -60.96 8.34 -7.34
C GLU A 56 -59.44 8.23 -7.05
N ILE A 57 -58.89 9.28 -6.46
CA ILE A 57 -57.48 9.40 -6.07
C ILE A 57 -57.34 8.72 -4.70
N VAL A 58 -56.36 7.81 -4.55
CA VAL A 58 -55.47 7.64 -3.37
C VAL A 58 -54.77 6.27 -3.41
N ALA A 59 -53.43 6.33 -3.39
CA ALA A 59 -52.47 5.30 -2.97
C ALA A 59 -52.49 3.90 -3.65
N LYS A 60 -52.11 3.82 -4.92
CA LYS A 60 -51.54 2.56 -5.46
C LYS A 60 -50.03 2.54 -5.23
N LYS A 61 -49.63 1.91 -4.12
CA LYS A 61 -48.26 1.48 -3.84
C LYS A 61 -47.74 0.79 -5.11
N LYS A 62 -46.85 1.44 -5.86
CA LYS A 62 -46.18 0.81 -7.01
C LYS A 62 -45.35 -0.33 -6.46
N PHE A 63 -45.84 -1.55 -6.59
CA PHE A 63 -45.03 -2.73 -6.37
C PHE A 63 -43.96 -2.72 -7.44
N VAL A 64 -42.71 -2.43 -7.03
CA VAL A 64 -41.54 -2.63 -7.88
C VAL A 64 -41.54 -4.10 -8.26
N LYS A 65 -41.64 -4.37 -9.57
CA LYS A 65 -41.52 -5.71 -10.14
C LYS A 65 -40.17 -6.25 -9.66
N HIS A 66 -40.19 -7.19 -8.73
CA HIS A 66 -38.99 -7.82 -8.19
C HIS A 66 -38.31 -8.53 -9.36
N ARG A 67 -37.38 -7.84 -10.03
CA ARG A 67 -36.48 -8.47 -10.98
C ARG A 67 -35.69 -9.45 -10.11
N ASN A 68 -35.90 -10.75 -10.31
CA ASN A 68 -35.21 -11.82 -9.58
C ASN A 68 -33.80 -11.36 -9.24
N ASN A 69 -33.51 -11.22 -7.94
CA ASN A 69 -32.14 -11.03 -7.50
C ASN A 69 -31.32 -12.07 -8.26
N ARG A 70 -30.41 -11.62 -9.13
CA ARG A 70 -29.33 -12.50 -9.54
C ARG A 70 -28.73 -12.94 -8.22
N VAL A 71 -28.88 -14.21 -7.90
CA VAL A 71 -28.10 -14.82 -6.84
C VAL A 71 -26.66 -14.59 -7.30
N THR A 72 -25.99 -13.61 -6.72
CA THR A 72 -24.54 -13.57 -6.75
C THR A 72 -24.13 -14.84 -6.03
N TYR A 73 -23.68 -15.82 -6.81
CA TYR A 73 -22.83 -16.86 -6.26
C TYR A 73 -21.61 -16.10 -5.72
N ILE A 74 -21.62 -15.83 -4.41
CA ILE A 74 -20.38 -15.50 -3.71
C ILE A 74 -19.60 -16.80 -3.81
N SER A 75 -18.69 -16.86 -4.78
CA SER A 75 -17.66 -17.87 -4.80
C SER A 75 -16.85 -17.60 -3.54
N SER A 76 -17.21 -18.24 -2.44
CA SER A 76 -16.52 -18.18 -1.15
C SER A 76 -15.25 -19.04 -1.17
N GLU A 77 -14.67 -19.25 -2.35
CA GLU A 77 -13.26 -19.59 -2.42
C GLU A 77 -12.56 -18.33 -1.91
N GLU A 78 -12.31 -18.28 -0.59
CA GLU A 78 -11.17 -17.52 -0.11
C GLU A 78 -9.99 -18.08 -0.89
N ILE A 79 -9.57 -17.34 -1.92
CA ILE A 79 -8.23 -17.51 -2.45
C ILE A 79 -7.37 -17.20 -1.24
N THR A 80 -6.87 -18.25 -0.58
CA THR A 80 -5.98 -18.10 0.56
C THR A 80 -4.77 -17.37 0.01
N GLY A 81 -4.76 -16.06 0.25
CA GLY A 81 -3.62 -15.23 -0.10
C GLY A 81 -2.39 -15.77 0.61
N PRO A 82 -1.20 -15.50 0.08
CA PRO A 82 0.04 -15.91 0.71
C PRO A 82 0.03 -15.45 2.17
N SER A 83 0.28 -16.39 3.08
CA SER A 83 0.14 -16.16 4.53
C SER A 83 1.35 -15.44 5.13
N THR A 84 2.47 -15.46 4.40
CA THR A 84 3.79 -15.03 4.83
C THR A 84 4.50 -14.31 3.68
N LEU A 85 5.50 -13.46 3.98
CA LEU A 85 6.28 -12.75 2.94
C LEU A 85 7.03 -13.75 2.05
N GLU A 86 7.49 -14.83 2.66
CA GLU A 86 8.25 -15.92 2.09
C GLU A 86 7.55 -16.54 0.89
N GLU A 87 6.24 -16.73 0.99
CA GLU A 87 5.41 -17.34 -0.07
C GLU A 87 5.23 -16.41 -1.27
N THR A 88 5.44 -15.10 -1.10
CA THR A 88 5.36 -14.10 -2.18
C THR A 88 6.68 -13.89 -2.90
N LEU A 89 7.79 -14.29 -2.29
CA LEU A 89 9.13 -14.04 -2.80
C LEU A 89 9.65 -15.27 -3.54
N ASP A 90 9.93 -15.10 -4.83
CA ASP A 90 10.77 -16.05 -5.55
C ASP A 90 12.24 -15.80 -5.15
N LEU A 91 12.68 -16.46 -4.07
CA LEU A 91 13.99 -16.24 -3.46
C LEU A 91 15.16 -16.71 -4.34
N ASP A 92 14.92 -17.61 -5.29
CA ASP A 92 15.95 -18.17 -6.16
C ASP A 92 16.55 -17.14 -7.11
N GLN A 93 15.88 -16.01 -7.33
CA GLN A 93 16.39 -14.91 -8.16
C GLN A 93 17.40 -14.01 -7.44
N TYR A 94 17.47 -14.07 -6.10
CA TYR A 94 18.29 -13.16 -5.31
C TYR A 94 19.65 -13.76 -4.96
N GLU A 95 20.65 -12.89 -4.82
CA GLU A 95 21.97 -13.29 -4.37
C GLU A 95 21.91 -13.82 -2.93
N LYS A 96 22.42 -15.03 -2.73
CA LYS A 96 22.38 -15.72 -1.45
C LYS A 96 23.72 -15.67 -0.73
N HIS A 97 23.69 -15.29 0.55
CA HIS A 97 24.84 -15.27 1.44
C HIS A 97 24.62 -16.16 2.64
N ASN A 98 25.55 -17.07 2.92
CA ASN A 98 25.55 -17.81 4.18
C ASN A 98 26.23 -16.97 5.26
N VAL A 99 25.48 -16.62 6.31
CA VAL A 99 25.93 -15.75 7.39
C VAL A 99 25.66 -16.36 8.76
N VAL A 100 26.46 -15.96 9.75
CA VAL A 100 26.14 -16.22 11.15
C VAL A 100 25.33 -15.04 11.68
N ALA A 101 24.09 -15.29 12.07
CA ALA A 101 23.19 -14.29 12.63
C ALA A 101 23.08 -14.41 14.15
N THR A 102 23.29 -13.30 14.86
CA THR A 102 23.00 -13.14 16.29
C THR A 102 21.87 -12.14 16.49
N GLY A 103 21.37 -12.00 17.71
CA GLY A 103 20.45 -10.91 18.07
C GLY A 103 21.09 -9.96 19.08
N TYR A 104 20.74 -8.68 18.98
CA TYR A 104 21.16 -7.62 19.89
C TYR A 104 20.01 -6.66 20.21
N THR A 105 20.25 -5.81 21.21
CA THR A 105 19.29 -4.85 21.74
C THR A 105 19.92 -3.45 21.81
N ALA A 106 19.13 -2.42 22.15
CA ALA A 106 19.66 -1.09 22.42
C ALA A 106 20.39 -1.00 23.79
N GLY A 107 20.16 -1.97 24.67
CA GLY A 107 20.55 -1.95 26.07
C GLY A 107 22.05 -2.00 26.34
N VAL A 108 22.40 -1.91 27.62
CA VAL A 108 23.79 -1.90 28.12
C VAL A 108 24.51 -3.20 27.74
N GLU A 109 23.81 -4.32 27.74
CA GLU A 109 24.31 -5.65 27.40
C GLU A 109 24.87 -5.75 25.98
N SER A 110 24.35 -4.95 25.05
CA SER A 110 24.73 -4.96 23.64
C SER A 110 25.57 -3.74 23.26
N THR A 111 25.17 -2.56 23.73
CA THR A 111 25.74 -1.28 23.27
C THR A 111 26.52 -0.51 24.34
N GLY A 112 26.46 -0.96 25.59
CA GLY A 112 27.03 -0.26 26.75
C GLY A 112 26.27 1.01 27.18
N LYS A 113 25.10 1.29 26.60
CA LYS A 113 24.34 2.54 26.81
C LYS A 113 23.06 2.30 27.61
N THR A 114 22.76 3.19 28.54
CA THR A 114 21.47 3.25 29.25
C THR A 114 20.46 4.10 28.47
N PRO A 115 19.15 3.98 28.75
CA PRO A 115 18.11 4.81 28.13
C PRO A 115 18.32 6.33 28.24
N ASP A 116 19.01 6.79 29.29
CA ASP A 116 19.30 8.22 29.51
C ASP A 116 20.45 8.74 28.62
N HIS A 117 21.18 7.86 27.92
CA HIS A 117 22.29 8.26 27.07
C HIS A 117 21.76 8.88 25.76
N PRO A 118 22.32 10.01 25.29
CA PRO A 118 21.80 10.72 24.10
C PRO A 118 21.85 9.90 22.81
N ALA A 119 22.79 8.96 22.70
CA ALA A 119 22.92 8.01 21.59
C ALA A 119 22.26 6.64 21.88
N TYR A 120 21.39 6.53 22.87
CA TYR A 120 20.66 5.29 23.13
C TYR A 120 19.72 4.97 21.97
N GLY A 121 19.79 3.74 21.46
CA GLY A 121 18.98 3.29 20.32
C GLY A 121 19.29 4.00 19.00
N VAL A 122 20.41 4.71 18.87
CA VAL A 122 20.84 5.34 17.61
C VAL A 122 21.89 4.44 16.95
N THR A 123 21.63 4.04 15.71
CA THR A 123 22.52 3.20 14.90
C THR A 123 23.67 4.02 14.30
N TYR A 124 24.67 3.34 13.71
CA TYR A 124 25.77 4.01 13.01
C TYR A 124 25.32 4.92 11.87
N SER A 125 24.24 4.59 11.14
CA SER A 125 23.71 5.45 10.07
C SER A 125 23.03 6.71 10.60
N GLY A 126 22.68 6.74 11.89
CA GLY A 126 21.98 7.85 12.55
C GLY A 126 20.47 7.63 12.71
N VAL A 127 19.89 6.60 12.09
CA VAL A 127 18.48 6.23 12.32
C VAL A 127 18.30 5.50 13.65
N LYS A 128 17.08 5.53 14.18
CA LYS A 128 16.78 4.78 15.40
C LYS A 128 16.63 3.29 15.12
N VAL A 129 17.07 2.48 16.07
CA VAL A 129 16.81 1.03 16.06
C VAL A 129 15.31 0.78 15.96
N THR A 130 14.92 -0.08 15.02
CA THR A 130 13.51 -0.31 14.67
C THR A 130 13.27 -1.81 14.48
N ARG A 131 12.21 -2.33 15.09
CA ARG A 131 11.68 -3.68 14.86
C ARG A 131 10.28 -3.57 14.26
N ASP A 132 10.20 -3.69 12.95
CA ASP A 132 8.98 -3.54 12.13
C ASP A 132 9.12 -4.39 10.84
N LEU A 133 8.23 -4.23 9.86
CA LEU A 133 8.30 -4.90 8.56
C LEU A 133 9.72 -4.87 7.96
N TYR A 134 10.34 -3.69 7.98
CA TYR A 134 11.76 -3.46 7.77
C TYR A 134 12.40 -3.10 9.11
N SER A 135 13.25 -4.01 9.60
CA SER A 135 13.95 -3.86 10.87
C SER A 135 15.41 -3.49 10.66
N THR A 136 15.97 -2.65 11.53
CA THR A 136 17.38 -2.25 11.47
C THR A 136 18.28 -3.41 11.89
N ILE A 137 19.33 -3.68 11.13
CA ILE A 137 20.34 -4.71 11.47
C ILE A 137 21.75 -4.14 11.43
N ALA A 138 22.68 -4.83 12.09
CA ALA A 138 24.10 -4.56 12.02
C ALA A 138 24.82 -5.56 11.12
N ALA A 139 25.77 -5.10 10.30
CA ALA A 139 26.56 -5.95 9.42
C ALA A 139 27.99 -5.41 9.22
N ASP A 140 28.83 -6.15 8.49
CA ASP A 140 30.08 -5.62 7.96
C ASP A 140 29.81 -4.75 6.73
N LEU A 141 30.08 -3.45 6.83
CA LEU A 141 29.79 -2.48 5.77
C LEU A 141 30.63 -2.65 4.51
N ASN A 142 31.71 -3.45 4.56
CA ASN A 142 32.47 -3.81 3.36
C ASN A 142 31.79 -4.90 2.54
N VAL A 143 30.89 -5.68 3.17
CA VAL A 143 30.12 -6.76 2.54
C VAL A 143 28.72 -6.25 2.20
N PHE A 144 28.05 -5.65 3.18
CA PHE A 144 26.71 -5.09 3.03
C PHE A 144 26.74 -3.60 3.40
N PRO A 145 26.84 -2.68 2.42
CA PRO A 145 26.82 -1.24 2.68
C PRO A 145 25.55 -0.80 3.41
N ILE A 146 25.61 0.34 4.09
CA ILE A 146 24.43 0.95 4.73
C ILE A 146 23.30 1.11 3.71
N GLY A 147 22.09 0.74 4.13
CA GLY A 147 20.88 0.74 3.31
C GLY A 147 20.64 -0.57 2.56
N THR A 148 21.55 -1.56 2.63
CA THR A 148 21.33 -2.88 2.02
C THR A 148 20.12 -3.54 2.65
N ILE A 149 19.19 -4.01 1.82
CA ILE A 149 17.99 -4.72 2.23
C ILE A 149 18.23 -6.21 2.06
N LEU A 150 18.17 -6.93 3.17
CA LEU A 150 18.25 -8.38 3.23
C LEU A 150 16.88 -8.93 3.57
N TYR A 151 16.50 -10.02 2.92
CA TYR A 151 15.44 -10.88 3.41
C TYR A 151 16.07 -12.01 4.23
N ILE A 152 15.61 -12.16 5.48
CA ILE A 152 16.19 -13.05 6.49
C ILE A 152 15.10 -14.02 6.96
N PRO A 153 15.19 -15.31 6.62
CA PRO A 153 14.23 -16.32 7.06
C PRO A 153 13.98 -16.30 8.56
N ASP A 154 12.71 -16.41 8.97
CA ASP A 154 12.21 -16.33 10.35
C ASP A 154 12.39 -14.96 11.05
N TYR A 155 12.92 -13.94 10.36
CA TYR A 155 13.08 -12.58 10.92
C TYR A 155 12.31 -11.51 10.14
N GLY A 156 12.30 -11.59 8.81
CA GLY A 156 11.71 -10.62 7.89
C GLY A 156 12.75 -9.78 7.16
N TYR A 157 12.35 -8.60 6.67
CA TYR A 157 13.29 -7.68 6.02
C TYR A 157 14.19 -6.99 7.04
N GLY A 158 15.50 -7.11 6.82
CA GLY A 158 16.54 -6.42 7.57
C GLY A 158 17.21 -5.35 6.70
N ILE A 159 17.26 -4.12 7.18
CA ILE A 159 18.01 -3.04 6.52
C ILE A 159 19.27 -2.73 7.30
N VAL A 160 20.42 -2.77 6.61
CA VAL A 160 21.73 -2.52 7.23
C VAL A 160 21.82 -1.05 7.63
N ALA A 161 21.72 -0.79 8.93
CA ALA A 161 21.73 0.54 9.52
C ALA A 161 22.91 0.74 10.47
N ASP A 162 23.47 -0.36 11.00
CA ASP A 162 24.48 -0.31 12.04
C ASP A 162 25.74 -1.12 11.69
N LYS A 163 26.81 -0.86 12.44
CA LYS A 163 28.03 -1.68 12.42
C LYS A 163 28.41 -2.08 13.84
N GLY A 164 28.80 -3.34 14.02
CA GLY A 164 29.37 -3.82 15.27
C GLY A 164 30.88 -3.99 15.19
N GLY A 165 31.57 -3.80 16.32
CA GLY A 165 33.01 -4.11 16.40
C GLY A 165 33.29 -5.59 16.13
N ALA A 166 32.45 -6.48 16.66
CA ALA A 166 32.56 -7.94 16.51
C ALA A 166 31.79 -8.50 15.29
N ILE A 167 31.09 -7.64 14.54
CA ILE A 167 30.29 -7.98 13.35
C ILE A 167 31.16 -7.70 12.13
N LYS A 168 31.82 -8.76 11.63
CA LYS A 168 32.82 -8.71 10.54
C LYS A 168 32.65 -9.90 9.61
N GLY A 169 32.91 -9.67 8.32
CA GLY A 169 32.68 -10.65 7.25
C GLY A 169 31.22 -11.07 7.18
N ASN A 170 30.99 -12.38 7.06
CA ASN A 170 29.66 -12.98 6.92
C ASN A 170 28.95 -13.13 8.27
N LYS A 171 28.88 -12.05 9.05
CA LYS A 171 28.15 -12.00 10.32
C LYS A 171 27.18 -10.83 10.29
N ILE A 172 25.97 -11.06 10.79
CA ILE A 172 24.95 -10.04 10.99
C ILE A 172 24.40 -10.10 12.41
N ASP A 173 23.90 -8.96 12.89
CA ASP A 173 23.26 -8.83 14.20
C ASP A 173 21.86 -8.24 14.03
N LEU A 174 20.85 -8.96 14.52
CA LEU A 174 19.45 -8.65 14.32
C LEU A 174 18.91 -7.88 15.53
N TYR A 175 18.32 -6.71 15.29
CA TYR A 175 17.77 -5.92 16.38
C TYR A 175 16.51 -6.56 16.94
N TYR A 176 16.42 -6.60 18.27
CA TYR A 176 15.23 -6.90 19.04
C TYR A 176 15.06 -5.88 20.18
N PRO A 177 13.81 -5.54 20.58
CA PRO A 177 13.59 -4.57 21.66
C PRO A 177 14.04 -5.07 23.03
N THR A 178 13.91 -6.38 23.29
CA THR A 178 14.25 -6.97 24.59
C THR A 178 15.20 -8.16 24.47
N VAL A 179 15.94 -8.41 25.54
CA VAL A 179 16.84 -9.58 25.64
C VAL A 179 16.06 -10.89 25.56
N ASN A 180 14.86 -10.95 26.16
CA ASN A 180 14.01 -12.14 26.11
C ASN A 180 13.60 -12.46 24.68
N ASP A 181 13.25 -11.46 23.87
CA ASP A 181 12.92 -11.66 22.46
C ASP A 181 14.09 -12.29 21.68
N VAL A 182 15.33 -11.88 21.97
CA VAL A 182 16.52 -12.47 21.33
C VAL A 182 16.59 -13.97 21.63
N TYR A 183 16.40 -14.37 22.88
CA TYR A 183 16.47 -15.77 23.30
C TYR A 183 15.31 -16.60 22.77
N GLU A 184 14.09 -16.07 22.82
CA GLU A 184 12.88 -16.80 22.46
C GLU A 184 12.68 -16.90 20.95
N LYS A 185 13.05 -15.86 20.20
CA LYS A 185 12.74 -15.76 18.76
C LYS A 185 13.93 -16.05 17.84
N TRP A 186 15.18 -16.02 18.33
CA TRP A 186 16.34 -16.16 17.45
C TRP A 186 17.49 -17.01 17.97
N GLY A 187 18.19 -16.57 19.02
CA GLY A 187 19.47 -17.14 19.45
C GLY A 187 20.64 -16.83 18.49
N LYS A 188 21.52 -17.82 18.27
CA LYS A 188 22.66 -17.71 17.33
C LYS A 188 22.62 -18.89 16.37
N LYS A 189 22.47 -18.62 15.07
CA LYS A 189 22.43 -19.66 14.04
C LYS A 189 23.10 -19.20 12.74
N ALA A 190 23.56 -20.16 11.95
CA ALA A 190 23.93 -19.91 10.56
C ALA A 190 22.66 -19.95 9.71
N VAL A 191 22.48 -18.96 8.85
CA VAL A 191 21.28 -18.82 8.01
C VAL A 191 21.69 -18.30 6.63
N ASP A 192 20.98 -18.75 5.61
CA ASP A 192 21.08 -18.20 4.27
C ASP A 192 20.20 -16.94 4.19
N VAL A 193 20.81 -15.80 3.87
CA VAL A 193 20.12 -14.52 3.66
C VAL A 193 20.15 -14.14 2.18
N TYR A 194 19.15 -13.38 1.76
CA TYR A 194 18.94 -13.02 0.37
C TYR A 194 19.06 -11.51 0.22
N VAL A 195 19.94 -11.06 -0.66
CA VAL A 195 20.12 -9.62 -0.92
C VAL A 195 19.03 -9.16 -1.87
N ILE A 196 18.07 -8.39 -1.36
CA ILE A 196 16.97 -7.84 -2.14
C ILE A 196 17.44 -6.60 -2.90
N GLU A 197 18.18 -5.73 -2.22
CA GLU A 197 18.74 -4.51 -2.80
C GLU A 197 20.03 -4.11 -2.07
N TYR A 198 21.09 -3.78 -2.82
CA TYR A 198 22.32 -3.25 -2.24
C TYR A 198 22.16 -1.77 -1.88
N GLY A 199 22.63 -1.42 -0.69
CA GLY A 199 22.56 -0.06 -0.17
C GLY A 199 23.52 0.90 -0.85
N THR A 200 23.16 2.19 -0.84
CA THR A 200 23.97 3.28 -1.41
C THR A 200 25.02 3.81 -0.43
N GLY A 201 25.06 3.30 0.80
CA GLY A 201 25.92 3.79 1.87
C GLY A 201 25.27 4.87 2.76
N GLN A 202 24.00 5.19 2.52
CA GLN A 202 23.23 6.14 3.32
C GLN A 202 21.85 5.56 3.65
N LEU A 203 21.34 5.92 4.82
CA LEU A 203 19.99 5.58 5.27
C LEU A 203 19.46 6.73 6.11
N THR A 204 18.25 7.20 5.80
CA THR A 204 17.56 8.24 6.57
C THR A 204 16.29 7.68 7.20
N GLU A 205 15.80 8.36 8.24
CA GLU A 205 14.58 7.97 8.94
C GLU A 205 13.36 8.01 8.00
N GLU A 206 13.31 8.97 7.09
CA GLU A 206 12.23 9.10 6.10
C GLU A 206 12.16 7.89 5.17
N VAL A 207 13.33 7.41 4.70
CA VAL A 207 13.41 6.22 3.85
C VAL A 207 12.93 4.99 4.63
N LEU A 208 13.42 4.79 5.86
CA LEU A 208 13.01 3.67 6.70
C LEU A 208 11.50 3.67 6.99
N VAL A 209 10.93 4.84 7.30
CA VAL A 209 9.50 5.01 7.52
C VAL A 209 8.71 4.74 6.24
N SER A 210 9.20 5.19 5.07
CA SER A 210 8.53 4.93 3.79
C SER A 210 8.45 3.44 3.46
N LEU A 211 9.55 2.69 3.68
CA LEU A 211 9.60 1.24 3.48
C LEU A 211 8.60 0.52 4.39
N ASN A 212 8.55 0.90 5.67
CA ASN A 212 7.62 0.34 6.65
C ASN A 212 6.14 0.69 6.38
N ASN A 213 5.86 1.70 5.56
CA ASN A 213 4.51 2.11 5.18
C ASN A 213 4.13 1.70 3.74
N THR A 214 4.89 0.80 3.10
CA THR A 214 4.56 0.26 1.79
C THR A 214 3.20 -0.43 1.82
N GLU A 215 2.21 0.08 1.06
CA GLU A 215 0.81 -0.35 1.13
C GLU A 215 0.61 -1.84 0.83
N SER A 216 1.29 -2.35 -0.21
CA SER A 216 1.19 -3.76 -0.64
C SER A 216 1.69 -4.76 0.41
N LEU A 217 2.51 -4.31 1.38
CA LEU A 217 3.11 -5.16 2.40
C LEU A 217 2.50 -4.94 3.80
N GLN A 218 1.56 -4.00 3.96
CA GLN A 218 0.97 -3.71 5.28
C GLN A 218 0.25 -4.92 5.89
N VAL A 219 -0.29 -5.81 5.05
CA VAL A 219 -0.96 -7.04 5.51
C VAL A 219 -0.05 -7.95 6.33
N PHE A 220 1.27 -7.92 6.07
CA PHE A 220 2.26 -8.74 6.78
C PHE A 220 2.90 -8.04 7.96
N ARG A 221 2.79 -6.71 8.07
CA ARG A 221 3.51 -5.89 9.06
C ARG A 221 3.30 -6.35 10.50
N HIS A 222 2.08 -6.77 10.84
CA HIS A 222 1.71 -7.23 12.18
C HIS A 222 2.51 -8.47 12.65
N GLN A 223 3.08 -9.25 11.74
CA GLN A 223 3.89 -10.43 12.06
C GLN A 223 5.30 -10.06 12.56
N TYR A 224 5.80 -8.87 12.19
CA TYR A 224 7.20 -8.47 12.43
C TYR A 224 7.35 -7.33 13.42
N LYS A 225 6.32 -6.48 13.52
CA LYS A 225 6.32 -5.34 14.44
C LYS A 225 6.30 -5.85 15.89
N ALA A 226 7.23 -5.37 16.70
CA ALA A 226 7.17 -5.60 18.14
C ALA A 226 6.06 -4.76 18.77
N GLU A 227 5.37 -5.34 19.77
CA GLU A 227 4.35 -4.67 20.58
C GLU A 227 4.94 -3.61 21.51
#